data_AF-A0A8B7QNV4-F1
#
_entry.id   AF-A0A8B7QNV4-F1
#
_cell.length_a   1.000
_cell.length_b   1.000
_cell.length_c   1.000
_cell.angle_alpha   90.00
_cell.angle_beta   90.00
_cell.angle_gamma   90.00
#
_symmetry.space_group_name_H-M   'P 1'
#
loop_
_entity.id
_entity.type
_entity.pdbx_description
1 polymer ?
#
loop_
_entity_poly.entity_id
_entity_poly.type
_entity_poly.pdbx_seq_one_letter_code
_entity_poly.pdbx_strand_id
1 'polypeptide(L)'
;MENIVFRQVQPLHLSVSMVTVAELSPNCGVDDVINDKIMNIGRAVPVHSVSIQHSVGNMFFRKLCLFPFLPPLKVKTKLYNSEMSDLFLEVQIQNISSSTVFIQNVSLGLSEMYTGKELNTINQAGEDECTFGTRTFLQSMDRCQYLYHLQIKQEFLEKYGVIRGLTKMGKLDIVWKRNLGEVTMLQTIQLDREAPGYENMKLSFETIPDTVILEEPFNITCKITNYSDRKMKLVLEMYHTDSIHWCGSSGRYLGKLVATSSLCITMTLLSLKMGLQSVSGMQITDKLLKTTYVCDDVAKVYVICSIVKMKS
;
A
#
# COMPACT_ATOMS: atom_id res chain seq x y z
N MET A 1 -26.45 20.08 -35.86
CA MET A 1 -25.08 20.53 -36.17
C MET A 1 -24.23 20.24 -34.95
N GLU A 2 -23.64 19.05 -34.90
CA GLU A 2 -22.71 18.67 -33.83
C GLU A 2 -21.33 19.25 -34.13
N ASN A 3 -20.84 20.07 -33.22
CA ASN A 3 -19.51 20.65 -33.27
C ASN A 3 -18.47 19.56 -32.99
N ILE A 4 -17.81 19.08 -34.05
CA ILE A 4 -16.64 18.22 -33.95
C ILE A 4 -15.46 19.08 -33.51
N VAL A 5 -15.06 18.93 -32.24
CA VAL A 5 -13.85 19.54 -31.70
C VAL A 5 -12.64 18.74 -32.19
N PHE A 6 -11.89 19.29 -33.15
CA PHE A 6 -10.59 18.75 -33.52
C PHE A 6 -9.59 19.00 -32.37
N ARG A 7 -9.28 17.96 -31.59
CA ARG A 7 -8.12 17.99 -30.68
C ARG A 7 -6.86 17.87 -31.52
N GLN A 8 -6.16 18.99 -31.68
CA GLN A 8 -4.82 19.04 -32.28
C GLN A 8 -3.85 18.29 -31.36
N VAL A 9 -3.46 17.08 -31.76
CA VAL A 9 -2.41 16.29 -31.11
C VAL A 9 -1.07 16.88 -31.56
N GLN A 10 -0.42 17.67 -30.71
CA GLN A 10 0.96 18.11 -30.95
C GLN A 10 1.92 16.93 -30.74
N PRO A 11 2.70 16.50 -31.76
CA PRO A 11 3.75 15.52 -31.57
C PRO A 11 4.90 16.15 -30.77
N LEU A 12 5.32 15.54 -29.66
CA LEU A 12 6.51 15.97 -28.93
C LEU A 12 7.78 15.46 -29.62
N HIS A 13 8.77 16.36 -29.68
CA HIS A 13 10.17 16.24 -30.08
C HIS A 13 10.61 14.82 -30.52
N LEU A 14 10.62 14.60 -31.83
CA LEU A 14 11.20 13.41 -32.45
C LEU A 14 12.73 13.45 -32.30
N SER A 15 13.33 12.36 -31.82
CA SER A 15 14.70 12.08 -32.21
C SER A 15 14.69 11.78 -33.72
N VAL A 16 15.58 12.41 -34.46
CA VAL A 16 15.72 12.17 -35.91
C VAL A 16 17.03 11.42 -36.07
N SER A 17 16.97 10.09 -36.25
CA SER A 17 18.11 9.37 -36.80
C SER A 17 18.09 9.59 -38.32
N MET A 18 19.15 10.20 -38.85
CA MET A 18 19.35 10.31 -40.29
C MET A 18 20.34 9.23 -40.71
N VAL A 19 19.82 8.19 -41.35
CA VAL A 19 20.64 7.17 -42.00
C VAL A 19 20.70 7.50 -43.49
N THR A 20 21.86 7.95 -43.96
CA THR A 20 22.13 8.13 -45.39
C THR A 20 22.59 6.80 -45.98
N VAL A 21 21.73 6.18 -46.80
CA VAL A 21 22.05 4.94 -47.51
C VAL A 21 22.31 5.29 -48.97
N ALA A 22 23.50 4.94 -49.47
CA ALA A 22 23.95 5.34 -50.80
C ALA A 22 23.24 4.56 -51.93
N GLU A 23 22.87 3.29 -51.72
CA GLU A 23 22.10 2.46 -52.66
C GLU A 23 21.64 1.18 -51.95
N LEU A 24 20.37 0.76 -52.14
CA LEU A 24 19.83 -0.52 -51.65
C LEU A 24 19.56 -1.45 -52.84
N SER A 25 20.14 -2.64 -52.82
CA SER A 25 19.86 -3.66 -53.82
C SER A 25 18.44 -4.24 -53.65
N PRO A 26 17.80 -4.74 -54.72
CA PRO A 26 16.47 -5.36 -54.63
C PRO A 26 16.45 -6.49 -53.59
N ASN A 27 15.44 -6.51 -52.73
CA ASN A 27 15.28 -7.43 -51.59
C ASN A 27 16.28 -7.25 -50.43
N CYS A 28 17.04 -6.16 -50.40
CA CYS A 28 17.88 -5.81 -49.25
C CYS A 28 17.12 -4.86 -48.30
N GLY A 29 17.19 -5.12 -47.00
CA GLY A 29 16.59 -4.29 -45.94
C GLY A 29 17.65 -3.54 -45.14
N VAL A 30 17.26 -2.42 -44.55
CA VAL A 30 18.08 -1.72 -43.54
C VAL A 30 17.36 -1.86 -42.21
N ASP A 31 18.02 -2.49 -41.26
CA ASP A 31 17.55 -2.57 -39.89
C ASP A 31 18.27 -1.49 -39.07
N ASP A 32 17.48 -0.63 -38.41
CA ASP A 32 17.99 0.35 -37.45
C ASP A 32 17.13 0.27 -36.18
N VAL A 33 17.75 0.50 -35.03
CA VAL A 33 17.10 0.42 -33.71
C VAL A 33 17.05 1.81 -33.10
N ILE A 34 15.85 2.38 -33.05
CA ILE A 34 15.60 3.69 -32.44
C ILE A 34 15.38 3.49 -30.93
N ASN A 35 16.25 4.09 -30.12
CA ASN A 35 16.14 4.09 -28.66
C ASN A 35 15.59 5.42 -28.14
N ASP A 36 14.26 5.51 -28.00
CA ASP A 36 13.60 6.70 -27.44
C ASP A 36 13.13 6.47 -26.00
N LYS A 37 13.55 7.38 -25.09
CA LYS A 37 13.09 7.37 -23.70
C LYS A 37 11.71 8.02 -23.61
N ILE A 38 10.66 7.20 -23.56
CA ILE A 38 9.28 7.68 -23.40
C ILE A 38 9.03 8.04 -21.94
N MET A 39 8.88 9.34 -21.66
CA MET A 39 8.66 9.86 -20.30
C MET A 39 7.19 9.96 -19.88
N ASN A 40 6.24 10.03 -20.83
CA ASN A 40 4.82 10.33 -20.57
C ASN A 40 3.88 9.25 -21.14
N ILE A 41 3.61 8.22 -20.35
CA ILE A 41 2.73 7.10 -20.73
C ILE A 41 1.26 7.56 -20.70
N GLY A 42 0.50 7.34 -21.78
CA GLY A 42 -0.96 7.53 -21.84
C GLY A 42 -1.47 8.87 -22.39
N ARG A 43 -0.61 9.88 -22.57
CA ARG A 43 -0.98 11.15 -23.26
C ARG A 43 -0.46 11.28 -24.68
N ALA A 44 0.61 10.58 -25.01
CA ALA A 44 1.26 10.67 -26.32
C ALA A 44 1.44 9.27 -26.91
N VAL A 45 1.02 9.10 -28.16
CA VAL A 45 1.41 7.93 -28.95
C VAL A 45 2.72 8.29 -29.63
N PRO A 46 3.81 7.53 -29.44
CA PRO A 46 5.04 7.77 -30.18
C PRO A 46 4.74 7.59 -31.67
N VAL A 47 5.04 8.62 -32.45
CA VAL A 47 4.87 8.66 -33.89
C VAL A 47 6.27 8.63 -34.48
N HIS A 48 6.56 7.65 -35.30
CA HIS A 48 7.79 7.62 -36.09
C HIS A 48 7.44 7.94 -37.55
N SER A 49 8.29 8.71 -38.21
CA SER A 49 8.20 8.98 -39.64
C SER A 49 9.50 8.57 -40.32
N VAL A 50 9.40 7.67 -41.28
CA VAL A 50 10.49 7.36 -42.21
C VAL A 50 10.30 8.24 -43.44
N SER A 51 11.39 8.85 -43.94
CA SER A 51 11.42 9.59 -45.21
C SER A 51 12.56 9.09 -46.08
N ILE A 52 12.27 8.70 -47.32
CA ILE A 52 13.26 8.29 -48.31
C ILE A 52 13.33 9.37 -49.36
N GLN A 53 14.53 9.80 -49.77
CA GLN A 53 14.72 10.76 -50.85
C GLN A 53 15.46 10.07 -51.99
N HIS A 54 14.84 10.02 -53.18
CA HIS A 54 15.47 9.49 -54.39
C HIS A 54 16.18 10.61 -55.17
N SER A 55 17.32 10.29 -55.79
CA SER A 55 18.13 11.24 -56.58
C SER A 55 17.47 11.70 -57.89
N VAL A 56 16.40 11.02 -58.32
CA VAL A 56 15.66 11.30 -59.56
C VAL A 56 14.20 11.58 -59.21
N GLY A 57 13.96 12.76 -58.64
CA GLY A 57 12.64 13.23 -58.22
C GLY A 57 12.38 13.06 -56.72
N ASN A 58 11.99 14.16 -56.08
CA ASN A 58 11.67 14.22 -54.65
C ASN A 58 10.36 13.46 -54.35
N MET A 59 10.40 12.13 -54.35
CA MET A 59 9.32 11.30 -53.81
C MET A 59 9.52 11.12 -52.31
N PHE A 60 8.63 11.70 -51.52
CA PHE A 60 8.62 11.54 -50.07
C PHE A 60 7.59 10.48 -49.68
N PHE A 61 8.04 9.36 -49.14
CA PHE A 61 7.16 8.42 -48.45
C PHE A 61 7.17 8.76 -46.96
N ARG A 62 6.01 8.97 -46.34
CA ARG A 62 5.87 9.14 -44.89
C ARG A 62 4.85 8.13 -44.37
N LYS A 63 5.30 7.16 -43.60
CA LYS A 63 4.42 6.23 -42.87
C LYS A 63 4.38 6.62 -41.40
N LEU A 64 3.18 6.75 -40.86
CA LEU A 64 2.95 6.97 -39.43
C LEU A 64 2.76 5.62 -38.76
N CYS A 65 3.68 5.26 -37.87
CA CYS A 65 3.55 4.08 -37.03
C CYS A 65 3.11 4.49 -35.62
N LEU A 66 1.96 3.99 -35.18
CA LEU A 66 1.43 4.19 -33.84
C LEU A 66 1.73 2.95 -33.00
N PHE A 67 2.47 3.13 -31.90
CA PHE A 67 2.77 2.04 -30.98
C PHE A 67 2.00 2.24 -29.67
N PRO A 68 0.94 1.45 -29.39
CA PRO A 68 0.27 1.52 -28.11
C PRO A 68 1.21 1.00 -27.03
N PHE A 69 1.73 1.91 -26.20
CA PHE A 69 2.55 1.53 -25.06
C PHE A 69 1.66 1.15 -23.88
N LEU A 70 1.58 -0.16 -23.59
CA LEU A 70 1.04 -0.65 -22.33
C LEU A 70 2.20 -0.88 -21.36
N PRO A 71 2.16 -0.34 -20.13
CA PRO A 71 3.17 -0.66 -19.12
C PRO A 71 3.17 -2.18 -18.89
N PRO A 72 4.33 -2.86 -18.93
CA PRO A 72 4.37 -4.33 -18.86
C PRO A 72 4.04 -4.86 -17.47
N LEU A 73 4.12 -4.00 -16.45
CA LEU A 73 3.80 -4.31 -15.07
C LEU A 73 2.52 -3.59 -14.64
N LYS A 74 1.56 -4.37 -14.18
CA LYS A 74 0.41 -3.87 -13.45
C LYS A 74 0.72 -3.92 -11.96
N VAL A 75 0.66 -2.77 -11.29
CA VAL A 75 0.93 -2.67 -9.86
C VAL A 75 -0.33 -2.28 -9.12
N LYS A 76 -0.61 -2.98 -8.02
CA LYS A 76 -1.70 -2.65 -7.09
C LYS A 76 -1.12 -2.47 -5.71
N THR A 77 -1.58 -1.44 -5.00
CA THR A 77 -1.20 -1.18 -3.62
C THR A 77 -2.45 -1.25 -2.74
N LYS A 78 -2.30 -1.80 -1.54
CA LYS A 78 -3.34 -1.80 -0.51
C LYS A 78 -2.73 -1.43 0.83
N LEU A 79 -3.41 -0.56 1.56
CA LEU A 79 -3.01 -0.12 2.89
C LEU A 79 -3.99 -0.68 3.92
N TYR A 80 -3.44 -1.27 4.97
CA TYR A 80 -4.19 -1.79 6.10
C TYR A 80 -3.76 -1.04 7.36
N ASN A 81 -4.73 -0.57 8.15
CA ASN A 81 -4.48 -0.01 9.47
C ASN A 81 -4.61 -1.14 10.49
N SER A 82 -3.64 -1.29 11.37
CA SER A 82 -3.73 -2.20 12.52
C SER A 82 -4.32 -1.49 13.73
N GLU A 83 -4.87 -2.30 14.64
CA GLU A 83 -5.40 -1.91 15.94
C GLU A 83 -4.36 -1.18 16.81
N MET A 84 -3.09 -1.51 16.63
CA MET A 84 -1.96 -0.94 17.37
C MET A 84 -1.47 0.40 16.78
N SER A 85 -2.21 1.00 15.84
CA SER A 85 -1.81 2.19 15.05
C SER A 85 -0.66 1.98 14.07
N ASP A 86 -0.27 0.73 13.84
CA ASP A 86 0.67 0.34 12.78
C ASP A 86 -0.02 0.32 11.41
N LEU A 87 0.78 0.36 10.35
CA LEU A 87 0.33 0.35 8.96
C LEU A 87 1.00 -0.79 8.20
N PHE A 88 0.23 -1.50 7.38
CA PHE A 88 0.77 -2.49 6.46
C PHE A 88 0.48 -2.08 5.03
N LEU A 89 1.52 -2.05 4.20
CA LEU A 89 1.42 -1.81 2.77
C LEU A 89 1.67 -3.12 2.02
N GLU A 90 0.65 -3.60 1.34
CA GLU A 90 0.75 -4.69 0.37
C GLU A 90 0.95 -4.11 -1.03
N VAL A 91 2.00 -4.56 -1.71
CA VAL A 91 2.30 -4.21 -3.10
C VAL A 91 2.27 -5.46 -3.95
N GLN A 92 1.32 -5.54 -4.87
CA GLN A 92 1.21 -6.61 -5.84
C GLN A 92 1.72 -6.14 -7.19
N ILE A 93 2.78 -6.78 -7.70
CA ILE A 93 3.33 -6.55 -9.03
C ILE A 93 2.95 -7.74 -9.92
N GLN A 94 2.25 -7.48 -11.02
CA GLN A 94 1.86 -8.50 -12.00
C GLN A 94 2.49 -8.19 -13.35
N ASN A 95 3.11 -9.19 -13.98
CA ASN A 95 3.51 -9.09 -15.38
C ASN A 95 2.28 -9.29 -16.29
N ILE A 96 1.89 -8.25 -17.01
CA ILE A 96 0.77 -8.28 -17.98
C ILE A 96 1.25 -8.32 -19.43
N SER A 97 2.57 -8.40 -19.65
CA SER A 97 3.15 -8.60 -20.98
C SER A 97 3.19 -10.09 -21.34
N SER A 98 3.41 -10.39 -22.62
CA SER A 98 3.57 -11.75 -23.13
C SER A 98 4.97 -12.34 -22.89
N SER A 99 5.96 -11.51 -22.54
CA SER A 99 7.35 -11.90 -22.31
C SER A 99 7.68 -11.96 -20.82
N THR A 100 8.69 -12.75 -20.45
CA THR A 100 9.24 -12.74 -19.09
C THR A 100 9.81 -11.36 -18.74
N VAL A 101 9.64 -10.95 -17.49
CA VAL A 101 10.21 -9.71 -16.93
C VAL A 101 11.09 -10.06 -15.75
N PHE A 102 12.29 -9.50 -15.70
CA PHE A 102 13.19 -9.58 -14.56
C PHE A 102 12.99 -8.35 -13.65
N ILE A 103 12.61 -8.57 -12.40
CA ILE A 103 12.54 -7.54 -11.37
C ILE A 103 13.92 -7.45 -10.71
N GLN A 104 14.60 -6.32 -10.94
CA GLN A 104 15.93 -6.08 -10.41
C GLN A 104 15.89 -5.51 -8.99
N ASN A 105 14.96 -4.59 -8.73
CA ASN A 105 14.82 -3.98 -7.41
C ASN A 105 13.39 -3.44 -7.21
N VAL A 106 12.90 -3.53 -5.98
CA VAL A 106 11.65 -2.89 -5.54
C VAL A 106 11.98 -2.14 -4.25
N SER A 107 12.04 -0.82 -4.33
CA SER A 107 12.47 0.02 -3.21
C SER A 107 11.38 0.98 -2.79
N LEU A 108 11.14 1.06 -1.49
CA LEU A 108 10.18 1.96 -0.87
C LEU A 108 10.85 3.23 -0.34
N GLY A 109 10.53 4.37 -0.92
CA GLY A 109 10.97 5.69 -0.46
C GLY A 109 9.88 6.39 0.34
N LEU A 110 9.95 6.33 1.67
CA LEU A 110 8.97 6.95 2.57
C LEU A 110 9.25 8.44 2.81
N SER A 111 8.21 9.19 3.16
CA SER A 111 8.35 10.55 3.69
C SER A 111 8.88 10.54 5.12
N GLU A 112 9.37 11.68 5.60
CA GLU A 112 10.00 11.82 6.92
C GLU A 112 9.11 11.39 8.09
N MET A 113 7.79 11.37 7.89
CA MET A 113 6.80 10.99 8.90
C MET A 113 6.80 9.50 9.23
N TYR A 114 7.27 8.66 8.31
CA TYR A 114 7.15 7.22 8.41
C TYR A 114 8.51 6.54 8.55
N THR A 115 8.54 5.46 9.32
CA THR A 115 9.57 4.42 9.25
C THR A 115 8.96 3.21 8.56
N GLY A 116 9.81 2.43 7.87
CA GLY A 116 9.38 1.24 7.15
C GLY A 116 10.32 0.08 7.36
N LYS A 117 9.75 -1.11 7.50
CA LYS A 117 10.44 -2.39 7.53
C LYS A 117 9.86 -3.28 6.44
N GLU A 118 10.73 -3.83 5.61
CA GLU A 118 10.33 -4.82 4.62
C GLU A 118 10.08 -6.17 5.30
N LEU A 119 8.99 -6.84 4.94
CA LEU A 119 8.61 -8.15 5.46
C LEU A 119 8.74 -9.24 4.37
N ASN A 120 9.71 -9.07 3.48
CA ASN A 120 9.91 -9.92 2.30
C ASN A 120 11.05 -10.93 2.47
N THR A 121 11.57 -11.11 3.68
CA THR A 121 12.64 -12.05 4.02
C THR A 121 12.16 -13.08 5.04
N ILE A 122 12.66 -14.31 4.91
CA ILE A 122 12.46 -15.40 5.86
C ILE A 122 13.83 -15.70 6.47
N ASN A 123 13.90 -15.68 7.80
CA ASN A 123 15.10 -16.13 8.50
C ASN A 123 15.07 -17.66 8.61
N GLN A 124 15.87 -18.35 7.80
CA GLN A 124 16.06 -19.79 7.90
C GLN A 124 17.47 -20.06 8.42
N ALA A 125 17.58 -20.68 9.59
CA ALA A 125 18.86 -21.11 10.18
C ALA A 125 19.93 -19.98 10.34
N GLY A 126 19.52 -18.73 10.51
CA GLY A 126 20.42 -17.59 10.72
C GLY A 126 20.84 -16.83 9.46
N GLU A 127 20.39 -17.27 8.28
CA GLU A 127 20.52 -16.51 7.02
C GLU A 127 19.17 -15.91 6.62
N ASP A 128 19.18 -14.62 6.26
CA ASP A 128 18.01 -13.93 5.73
C ASP A 128 17.88 -14.22 4.23
N GLU A 129 16.93 -15.07 3.85
CA GLU A 129 16.64 -15.35 2.45
C GLU A 129 15.42 -14.56 1.98
N CYS A 130 15.51 -13.95 0.80
CA CYS A 130 14.37 -13.30 0.16
C CYS A 130 13.27 -14.33 -0.15
N THR A 131 12.02 -14.00 0.15
CA THR A 131 10.83 -14.83 -0.14
C THR A 131 10.67 -15.20 -1.63
N PHE A 132 11.33 -14.46 -2.52
CA PHE A 132 11.31 -14.68 -3.97
C PHE A 132 12.56 -15.39 -4.50
N GLY A 133 13.44 -15.87 -3.62
CA GLY A 133 14.74 -16.45 -3.97
C GLY A 133 15.75 -15.41 -4.47
N THR A 134 16.84 -15.88 -5.07
CA THR A 134 17.98 -15.04 -5.50
C THR A 134 17.67 -14.13 -6.70
N ARG A 135 16.68 -14.48 -7.53
CA ARG A 135 16.33 -13.75 -8.75
C ARG A 135 14.83 -13.78 -8.99
N THR A 136 14.20 -12.61 -9.08
CA THR A 136 12.75 -12.49 -9.31
C THR A 136 12.46 -12.36 -10.80
N PHE A 137 12.18 -13.48 -11.47
CA PHE A 137 11.64 -13.51 -12.83
C PHE A 137 10.13 -13.72 -12.78
N LEU A 138 9.40 -12.87 -13.50
CA LEU A 138 7.95 -12.95 -13.66
C LEU A 138 7.62 -13.40 -15.08
N GLN A 139 7.09 -14.61 -15.25
CA GLN A 139 6.49 -15.02 -16.54
C GLN A 139 5.23 -14.22 -16.84
N SER A 140 4.70 -14.38 -18.04
CA SER A 140 3.42 -13.76 -18.39
C SER A 140 2.35 -14.15 -17.37
N MET A 141 1.63 -13.15 -16.85
CA MET A 141 0.59 -13.27 -15.84
C MET A 141 1.05 -13.59 -14.40
N ASP A 142 2.33 -13.89 -14.19
CA ASP A 142 2.90 -14.10 -12.85
C ASP A 142 2.79 -12.87 -11.97
N ARG A 143 2.77 -13.11 -10.66
CA ARG A 143 2.59 -12.09 -9.62
C ARG A 143 3.58 -12.29 -8.49
N CYS A 144 4.15 -11.18 -8.01
CA CYS A 144 4.83 -11.10 -6.72
C CYS A 144 4.08 -10.17 -5.78
N GLN A 145 4.08 -10.50 -4.49
CA GLN A 145 3.45 -9.72 -3.44
C GLN A 145 4.48 -9.34 -2.40
N TYR A 146 4.75 -8.05 -2.29
CA TYR A 146 5.62 -7.47 -1.28
C TYR A 146 4.78 -6.94 -0.12
N LEU A 147 5.27 -7.13 1.10
CA LEU A 147 4.65 -6.62 2.31
C LEU A 147 5.64 -5.72 3.06
N TYR A 148 5.14 -4.56 3.48
CA TYR A 148 5.90 -3.59 4.26
C TYR A 148 5.13 -3.25 5.54
N HIS A 149 5.83 -3.27 6.67
CA HIS A 149 5.33 -2.75 7.94
C HIS A 149 5.82 -1.32 8.11
N LEU A 150 4.90 -0.41 8.36
CA LEU A 150 5.13 1.02 8.40
C LEU A 150 4.65 1.55 9.75
N GLN A 151 5.42 2.48 10.32
CA GLN A 151 5.06 3.13 11.58
C GLN A 151 5.19 4.64 11.43
N ILE A 152 4.28 5.38 12.07
CA ILE A 152 4.39 6.83 12.16
C ILE A 152 5.37 7.15 13.28
N LYS A 153 6.37 7.99 13.03
CA LYS A 153 7.32 8.38 14.09
C LYS A 153 6.58 9.16 15.20
N GLN A 154 7.00 8.93 16.45
CA GLN A 154 6.38 9.48 17.65
C GLN A 154 6.23 11.01 17.61
N GLU A 155 7.22 11.71 17.08
CA GLU A 155 7.24 13.18 16.93
C GLU A 155 6.10 13.76 16.09
N PHE A 156 5.52 12.95 15.20
CA PHE A 156 4.36 13.32 14.39
C PHE A 156 3.04 12.88 15.04
N LEU A 157 3.02 11.76 15.78
CA LEU A 157 1.82 11.27 16.49
C LEU A 157 1.25 12.31 17.48
N GLU A 158 2.13 13.04 18.17
CA GLU A 158 1.78 14.07 19.15
C GLU A 158 1.28 15.37 18.50
N LYS A 159 1.59 15.58 17.22
CA LYS A 159 1.16 16.74 16.41
C LYS A 159 0.01 16.37 15.47
N TYR A 160 -0.96 15.60 15.96
CA TYR A 160 -2.05 15.07 15.13
C TYR A 160 -2.84 16.16 14.37
N GLY A 161 -2.93 17.38 14.92
CA GLY A 161 -3.51 18.53 14.22
C GLY A 161 -2.83 18.89 12.88
N VAL A 162 -1.55 18.51 12.71
CA VAL A 162 -0.75 18.70 11.49
C VAL A 162 -0.91 17.52 10.52
N ILE A 163 -1.12 16.28 11.02
CA ILE A 163 -1.33 15.08 10.18
C ILE A 163 -2.72 15.08 9.51
N ARG A 164 -3.69 15.82 10.06
CA ARG A 164 -5.03 15.95 9.50
C ARG A 164 -4.97 16.53 8.07
N GLY A 165 -5.05 15.65 7.07
CA GLY A 165 -5.01 15.99 5.64
C GLY A 165 -3.69 15.71 4.93
N LEU A 166 -2.65 15.25 5.64
CA LEU A 166 -1.40 14.79 5.01
C LEU A 166 -1.57 13.38 4.47
N THR A 167 -1.77 13.29 3.16
CA THR A 167 -1.97 12.02 2.45
C THR A 167 -0.68 11.40 1.93
N LYS A 168 0.38 12.20 1.72
CA LYS A 168 1.61 11.73 1.07
C LYS A 168 2.44 10.82 1.98
N MET A 169 2.50 9.53 1.63
CA MET A 169 3.34 8.55 2.31
C MET A 169 4.73 8.42 1.70
N GLY A 170 4.85 8.63 0.39
CA GLY A 170 6.12 8.52 -0.31
C GLY A 170 5.97 7.98 -1.73
N LYS A 171 6.92 7.16 -2.16
CA LYS A 171 6.94 6.53 -3.48
C LYS A 171 7.47 5.11 -3.44
N LEU A 172 7.04 4.30 -4.38
CA LEU A 172 7.54 2.97 -4.67
C LEU A 172 8.25 3.00 -6.03
N ASP A 173 9.52 2.65 -6.04
CA ASP A 173 10.34 2.59 -7.25
C ASP A 173 10.60 1.12 -7.62
N ILE A 174 10.23 0.72 -8.85
CA ILE A 174 10.38 -0.63 -9.38
C ILE A 174 11.35 -0.58 -10.56
N VAL A 175 12.50 -1.23 -10.42
CA VAL A 175 13.51 -1.36 -11.47
C VAL A 175 13.38 -2.74 -12.11
N TRP A 176 13.17 -2.78 -13.42
CA TRP A 176 12.92 -4.03 -14.15
C TRP A 176 13.57 -4.03 -15.54
N LYS A 177 13.70 -5.23 -16.12
CA LYS A 177 14.18 -5.49 -17.49
C LYS A 177 13.31 -6.56 -18.16
N ARG A 178 13.15 -6.52 -19.48
CA ARG A 178 12.52 -7.65 -20.22
C ARG A 178 13.61 -8.63 -20.65
N ASN A 179 14.47 -8.22 -21.57
CA ASN A 179 15.50 -9.09 -22.12
C ASN A 179 16.89 -8.82 -21.53
N LEU A 180 17.77 -9.80 -21.66
CA LEU A 180 19.18 -9.67 -21.31
C LEU A 180 19.84 -8.62 -22.22
N GLY A 181 20.57 -7.66 -21.65
CA GLY A 181 21.26 -6.60 -22.39
C GLY A 181 20.40 -5.35 -22.67
N GLU A 182 19.10 -5.39 -22.39
CA GLU A 182 18.25 -4.19 -22.48
C GLU A 182 18.51 -3.22 -21.32
N VAL A 183 18.22 -1.94 -21.60
CA VAL A 183 18.28 -0.86 -20.62
C VAL A 183 17.29 -1.13 -19.49
N THR A 184 17.74 -0.89 -18.25
CA THR A 184 16.85 -0.92 -17.06
C THR A 184 15.74 0.11 -17.19
N MET A 185 14.52 -0.33 -16.96
CA MET A 185 13.35 0.53 -16.88
C MET A 185 13.00 0.81 -15.42
N LEU A 186 12.58 2.04 -15.12
CA LEU A 186 12.12 2.47 -13.80
C LEU A 186 10.64 2.83 -13.87
N GLN A 187 9.85 2.26 -12.97
CA GLN A 187 8.46 2.63 -12.75
C GLN A 187 8.28 3.14 -11.33
N THR A 188 7.85 4.40 -11.19
CA THR A 188 7.60 5.04 -9.90
C THR A 188 6.09 5.15 -9.66
N ILE A 189 5.66 4.73 -8.48
CA ILE A 189 4.26 4.82 -8.02
C ILE A 189 4.24 5.74 -6.80
N GLN A 190 3.45 6.81 -6.87
CA GLN A 190 3.23 7.67 -5.70
C GLN A 190 2.32 6.95 -4.72
N LEU A 191 2.70 6.99 -3.45
CA LEU A 191 1.95 6.40 -2.35
C LEU A 191 1.28 7.49 -1.56
N ASP A 192 -0.04 7.51 -1.65
CA ASP A 192 -0.92 8.35 -0.85
C ASP A 192 -1.80 7.48 0.03
N ARG A 193 -2.16 8.03 1.19
CA ARG A 193 -3.07 7.45 2.16
C ARG A 193 -4.21 8.41 2.40
N GLU A 194 -5.41 7.87 2.47
CA GLU A 194 -6.55 8.62 2.96
C GLU A 194 -6.38 8.87 4.46
N ALA A 195 -6.47 10.14 4.86
CA ALA A 195 -6.36 10.51 6.26
C ALA A 195 -7.44 9.77 7.06
N PRO A 196 -7.10 9.15 8.22
CA PRO A 196 -8.10 8.47 9.03
C PRO A 196 -9.21 9.43 9.45
N GLY A 197 -10.45 9.09 9.12
CA GLY A 197 -11.65 9.89 9.43
C GLY A 197 -12.10 9.78 10.89
N TYR A 198 -11.20 9.91 11.86
CA TYR A 198 -11.61 9.94 13.27
C TYR A 198 -12.38 11.23 13.54
N GLU A 199 -13.65 11.14 13.95
CA GLU A 199 -14.48 12.32 14.19
C GLU A 199 -13.90 13.21 15.30
N ASN A 200 -13.80 12.66 16.51
CA ASN A 200 -13.39 13.39 17.70
C ASN A 200 -12.61 12.52 18.70
N MET A 201 -12.76 11.20 18.64
CA MET A 201 -12.11 10.24 19.52
C MET A 201 -11.55 9.09 18.68
N LYS A 202 -10.36 8.61 19.06
CA LYS A 202 -9.78 7.39 18.52
C LYS A 202 -9.49 6.41 19.63
N LEU A 203 -9.84 5.15 19.38
CA LEU A 203 -9.39 4.00 20.14
C LEU A 203 -8.22 3.34 19.39
N SER A 204 -7.14 3.06 20.11
CA SER A 204 -6.03 2.21 19.65
C SER A 204 -5.61 1.27 20.77
N PHE A 205 -4.82 0.26 20.46
CA PHE A 205 -4.32 -0.69 21.44
C PHE A 205 -2.84 -0.46 21.73
N GLU A 206 -2.45 -0.60 22.99
CA GLU A 206 -1.05 -0.62 23.43
C GLU A 206 -0.58 -2.04 23.70
N THR A 207 -1.49 -2.93 24.10
CA THR A 207 -1.16 -4.34 24.33
C THR A 207 -2.39 -5.18 24.06
N ILE A 208 -2.24 -6.16 23.20
CA ILE A 208 -3.21 -7.21 22.95
C ILE A 208 -2.44 -8.52 22.71
N PRO A 209 -2.83 -9.64 23.33
CA PRO A 209 -2.20 -10.92 23.07
C PRO A 209 -2.66 -11.49 21.73
N ASP A 210 -1.72 -11.97 20.91
CA ASP A 210 -2.03 -12.60 19.62
C ASP A 210 -2.79 -13.92 19.80
N THR A 211 -2.44 -14.68 20.84
CA THR A 211 -3.02 -15.98 21.17
C THR A 211 -3.40 -16.04 22.64
N VAL A 212 -4.59 -16.57 22.92
CA VAL A 212 -5.15 -16.68 24.28
C VAL A 212 -5.73 -18.07 24.50
N ILE A 213 -5.85 -18.47 25.76
CA ILE A 213 -6.40 -19.78 26.12
C ILE A 213 -7.90 -19.63 26.38
N LEU A 214 -8.68 -20.59 25.86
CA LEU A 214 -10.11 -20.70 26.08
C LEU A 214 -10.42 -20.73 27.58
N GLU A 215 -11.40 -19.94 28.02
CA GLU A 215 -11.83 -19.85 29.42
C GLU A 215 -10.74 -19.41 30.41
N GLU A 216 -9.62 -18.83 29.93
CA GLU A 216 -8.61 -18.18 30.78
C GLU A 216 -8.64 -16.65 30.64
N PRO A 217 -8.60 -15.90 31.77
CA PRO A 217 -8.58 -14.45 31.74
C PRO A 217 -7.36 -13.84 31.03
N PHE A 218 -7.70 -13.04 30.04
CA PHE A 218 -6.97 -12.09 29.23
C PHE A 218 -6.74 -10.67 29.73
N ASN A 219 -5.60 -10.01 29.49
CA ASN A 219 -5.54 -8.55 29.60
C ASN A 219 -5.33 -7.89 28.23
N ILE A 220 -6.05 -6.79 27.99
CA ILE A 220 -5.80 -5.86 26.89
C ILE A 220 -5.65 -4.46 27.45
N THR A 221 -4.79 -3.67 26.82
CA THR A 221 -4.60 -2.25 27.16
C THR A 221 -4.97 -1.41 25.96
N CYS A 222 -6.00 -0.58 26.13
CA CYS A 222 -6.49 0.34 25.12
C CYS A 222 -6.05 1.76 25.44
N LYS A 223 -5.71 2.53 24.42
CA LYS A 223 -5.43 3.96 24.47
C LYS A 223 -6.54 4.73 23.77
N ILE A 224 -7.24 5.56 24.54
CA ILE A 224 -8.26 6.49 24.03
C ILE A 224 -7.57 7.84 23.83
N THR A 225 -7.66 8.38 22.61
CA THR A 225 -7.11 9.70 22.28
C THR A 225 -8.25 10.65 21.91
N ASN A 226 -8.28 11.82 22.56
CA ASN A 226 -9.21 12.90 22.25
C ASN A 226 -8.63 13.79 21.16
N TYR A 227 -9.23 13.77 19.97
CA TYR A 227 -8.85 14.62 18.83
C TYR A 227 -9.69 15.89 18.70
N SER A 228 -10.65 16.12 19.59
CA SER A 228 -11.39 17.37 19.63
C SER A 228 -10.57 18.50 20.29
N ASP A 229 -11.03 19.73 20.06
CA ASP A 229 -10.54 20.97 20.65
C ASP A 229 -11.07 21.21 22.09
N ARG A 230 -11.90 20.29 22.59
CA ARG A 230 -12.57 20.40 23.89
C ARG A 230 -12.21 19.23 24.80
N LYS A 231 -12.47 19.42 26.08
CA LYS A 231 -12.43 18.31 27.06
C LYS A 231 -13.63 17.38 26.85
N MET A 232 -13.42 16.09 27.09
CA MET A 232 -14.45 15.03 27.10
C MET A 232 -14.64 14.49 28.51
N LYS A 233 -15.84 14.02 28.85
CA LYS A 233 -16.13 13.32 30.11
C LYS A 233 -16.58 11.89 29.80
N LEU A 234 -15.65 10.95 29.87
CA LEU A 234 -15.83 9.61 29.32
C LEU A 234 -16.38 8.61 30.34
N VAL A 235 -17.35 7.80 29.92
CA VAL A 235 -17.87 6.64 30.64
C VAL A 235 -17.77 5.42 29.73
N LEU A 236 -17.21 4.33 30.27
CA LEU A 236 -17.07 3.05 29.60
C LEU A 236 -18.21 2.11 29.98
N GLU A 237 -18.93 1.64 28.98
CA GLU A 237 -19.90 0.57 29.10
C GLU A 237 -19.38 -0.64 28.32
N MET A 238 -19.47 -1.81 28.97
CA MET A 238 -19.02 -3.08 28.42
C MET A 238 -20.21 -4.03 28.36
N TYR A 239 -20.37 -4.68 27.22
CA TYR A 239 -21.44 -5.63 26.91
C TYR A 239 -20.80 -6.94 26.49
N HIS A 240 -21.23 -8.05 27.11
CA HIS A 240 -20.77 -9.38 26.74
C HIS A 240 -21.26 -9.74 25.34
N THR A 241 -20.43 -10.45 24.59
CA THR A 241 -20.83 -11.11 23.35
C THR A 241 -20.81 -12.62 23.56
N ASP A 242 -21.33 -13.38 22.60
CA ASP A 242 -21.32 -14.84 22.67
C ASP A 242 -19.90 -15.45 22.75
N SER A 243 -18.87 -14.71 22.34
CA SER A 243 -17.48 -15.18 22.32
C SER A 243 -16.62 -14.52 23.38
N ILE A 244 -16.83 -13.24 23.69
CA ILE A 244 -15.98 -12.45 24.58
C ILE A 244 -16.81 -11.94 25.77
N HIS A 245 -16.34 -12.26 26.96
CA HIS A 245 -16.89 -11.78 28.22
C HIS A 245 -15.94 -10.78 28.87
N TRP A 246 -16.46 -9.62 29.25
CA TRP A 246 -15.72 -8.60 29.98
C TRP A 246 -15.66 -8.93 31.48
N CYS A 247 -14.46 -8.94 32.05
CA CYS A 247 -14.26 -9.11 33.48
C CYS A 247 -14.21 -7.74 34.14
N GLY A 248 -15.23 -7.39 34.92
CA GLY A 248 -15.29 -6.14 35.68
C GLY A 248 -16.65 -5.46 35.62
N SER A 249 -16.71 -4.22 36.14
CA SER A 249 -17.94 -3.42 36.15
C SER A 249 -18.08 -2.56 34.90
N SER A 250 -19.22 -2.69 34.23
CA SER A 250 -19.69 -1.77 33.19
C SER A 250 -20.17 -0.44 33.80
N GLY A 251 -20.23 0.63 33.01
CA GLY A 251 -20.60 1.98 33.46
C GLY A 251 -19.48 2.72 34.21
N ARG A 252 -18.22 2.27 34.05
CA ARG A 252 -17.07 2.85 34.74
C ARG A 252 -16.78 4.26 34.23
N TYR A 253 -16.69 5.21 35.16
CA TYR A 253 -16.21 6.55 34.82
C TYR A 253 -14.70 6.53 34.57
N LEU A 254 -14.29 6.93 33.36
CA LEU A 254 -12.88 6.92 32.94
C LEU A 254 -12.14 8.22 33.27
N GLY A 255 -12.88 9.28 33.61
CA GLY A 255 -12.31 10.59 33.93
C GLY A 255 -12.61 11.67 32.91
N LYS A 256 -11.94 12.81 33.09
CA LYS A 256 -11.97 13.94 32.14
C LYS A 256 -10.74 13.82 31.25
N LEU A 257 -10.93 13.79 29.94
CA LEU A 257 -9.85 13.77 28.97
C LEU A 257 -9.75 15.16 28.33
N VAL A 258 -8.59 15.80 28.43
CA VAL A 258 -8.38 17.14 27.87
C VAL A 258 -8.25 17.04 26.34
N ALA A 259 -8.46 18.16 25.64
CA ALA A 259 -8.21 18.26 24.20
C ALA A 259 -6.81 17.74 23.85
N THR A 260 -6.69 16.98 22.77
CA THR A 260 -5.41 16.42 22.26
C THR A 260 -4.63 15.49 23.21
N SER A 261 -5.23 15.10 24.35
CA SER A 261 -4.62 14.16 25.29
C SER A 261 -5.10 12.73 25.10
N SER A 262 -4.38 11.77 25.69
CA SER A 262 -4.73 10.35 25.67
C SER A 262 -4.80 9.74 27.08
N LEU A 263 -5.58 8.66 27.20
CA LEU A 263 -5.77 7.88 28.42
C LEU A 263 -5.66 6.40 28.10
N CYS A 264 -4.85 5.67 28.87
CA CYS A 264 -4.70 4.23 28.74
C CYS A 264 -5.52 3.50 29.80
N ILE A 265 -6.21 2.44 29.39
CA ILE A 265 -7.10 1.65 30.23
C ILE A 265 -6.81 0.18 29.96
N THR A 266 -6.44 -0.53 31.01
CA THR A 266 -6.32 -1.99 30.98
C THR A 266 -7.64 -2.62 31.39
N MET A 267 -8.07 -3.61 30.62
CA MET A 267 -9.30 -4.37 30.84
C MET A 267 -8.99 -5.85 30.78
N THR A 268 -9.74 -6.62 31.56
CA THR A 268 -9.62 -8.07 31.62
C THR A 268 -10.80 -8.71 30.87
N LEU A 269 -10.53 -9.73 30.07
CA LEU A 269 -11.53 -10.40 29.23
C LEU A 269 -11.39 -11.91 29.37
N LEU A 270 -12.43 -12.62 28.94
CA LEU A 270 -12.48 -14.08 28.89
C LEU A 270 -13.06 -14.48 27.53
N SER A 271 -12.45 -15.45 26.85
CA SER A 271 -13.03 -16.01 25.63
C SER A 271 -13.73 -17.33 25.90
N LEU A 272 -14.93 -17.50 25.36
CA LEU A 272 -15.76 -18.71 25.47
C LEU A 272 -15.84 -19.53 24.16
N LYS A 273 -15.23 -19.04 23.07
CA LYS A 273 -15.20 -19.73 21.78
C LYS A 273 -13.78 -19.82 21.23
N MET A 274 -13.44 -20.98 20.68
CA MET A 274 -12.15 -21.23 20.02
C MET A 274 -12.05 -20.54 18.65
N GLY A 275 -10.84 -20.43 18.12
CA GLY A 275 -10.55 -19.84 16.81
C GLY A 275 -10.33 -18.33 16.88
N LEU A 276 -10.37 -17.67 15.71
CA LEU A 276 -10.16 -16.23 15.64
C LEU A 276 -11.40 -15.48 16.18
N GLN A 277 -11.27 -14.87 17.35
CA GLN A 277 -12.35 -14.15 18.02
C GLN A 277 -12.15 -12.65 17.93
N SER A 278 -13.25 -11.95 17.71
CA SER A 278 -13.30 -10.50 17.65
C SER A 278 -13.58 -9.90 19.04
N VAL A 279 -12.78 -8.92 19.44
CA VAL A 279 -13.01 -8.11 20.65
C VAL A 279 -14.06 -7.05 20.32
N SER A 280 -15.23 -7.15 20.95
CA SER A 280 -16.40 -6.32 20.69
C SER A 280 -17.19 -6.05 21.99
N GLY A 281 -18.23 -5.22 21.90
CA GLY A 281 -19.11 -4.90 23.01
C GLY A 281 -18.62 -3.76 23.89
N MET A 282 -17.68 -2.94 23.41
CA MET A 282 -17.24 -1.74 24.12
C MET A 282 -18.01 -0.52 23.63
N GLN A 283 -18.52 0.29 24.56
CA GLN A 283 -19.13 1.58 24.26
C GLN A 283 -18.53 2.66 25.15
N ILE A 284 -18.08 3.75 24.53
CA ILE A 284 -17.51 4.89 25.24
C ILE A 284 -18.44 6.08 25.02
N THR A 285 -19.00 6.62 26.09
CA THR A 285 -19.92 7.76 26.01
C THR A 285 -19.26 9.02 26.55
N ASP A 286 -19.20 10.07 25.73
CA ASP A 286 -18.88 11.42 26.21
C ASP A 286 -20.14 12.07 26.78
N LYS A 287 -20.18 12.21 28.11
CA LYS A 287 -21.32 12.79 28.83
C LYS A 287 -21.50 14.29 28.57
N LEU A 288 -20.50 15.00 28.05
CA LEU A 288 -20.64 16.42 27.72
C LEU A 288 -21.45 16.63 26.44
N LEU A 289 -21.20 15.79 25.43
CA LEU A 289 -21.87 15.86 24.14
C LEU A 289 -23.05 14.90 24.02
N LYS A 290 -23.13 13.94 24.94
CA LYS A 290 -24.05 12.81 24.86
C LYS A 290 -23.85 12.00 23.58
N THR A 291 -22.61 11.96 23.09
CA THR A 291 -22.21 11.14 21.94
C THR A 291 -21.66 9.82 22.47
N THR A 292 -22.11 8.71 21.89
CA THR A 292 -21.65 7.37 22.22
C THR A 292 -20.87 6.81 21.04
N TYR A 293 -19.63 6.40 21.29
CA TYR A 293 -18.76 5.72 20.35
C TYR A 293 -18.89 4.22 20.59
N VAL A 294 -19.46 3.51 19.61
CA VAL A 294 -19.55 2.05 19.64
C VAL A 294 -18.25 1.48 19.07
N CYS A 295 -17.63 0.59 19.83
CA CYS A 295 -16.33 0.00 19.57
C CYS A 295 -16.50 -1.52 19.46
N ASP A 296 -16.96 -1.94 18.28
CA ASP A 296 -17.12 -3.34 17.88
C ASP A 296 -16.09 -3.72 16.80
N ASP A 297 -15.74 -5.00 16.74
CA ASP A 297 -14.67 -5.57 15.91
C ASP A 297 -13.36 -4.77 15.96
N VAL A 298 -13.00 -4.34 17.16
CA VAL A 298 -11.87 -3.43 17.37
C VAL A 298 -10.52 -4.13 17.38
N ALA A 299 -10.50 -5.44 17.62
CA ALA A 299 -9.30 -6.26 17.50
C ALA A 299 -9.62 -7.75 17.42
N LYS A 300 -8.62 -8.56 17.04
CA LYS A 300 -8.77 -10.03 16.95
C LYS A 300 -7.75 -10.76 17.81
N VAL A 301 -8.19 -11.81 18.48
CA VAL A 301 -7.36 -12.71 19.29
C VAL A 301 -7.58 -14.15 18.82
N TYR A 302 -6.51 -14.93 18.69
CA TYR A 302 -6.63 -16.34 18.33
C TYR A 302 -6.77 -17.20 19.58
N VAL A 303 -7.92 -17.86 19.74
CA VAL A 303 -8.26 -18.60 20.96
C VAL A 303 -8.00 -20.08 20.75
N ILE A 304 -7.12 -20.65 21.59
CA ILE A 304 -6.75 -22.05 21.56
C ILE A 304 -7.26 -22.77 22.82
N CYS A 305 -7.44 -24.08 22.74
CA CYS A 305 -7.76 -24.88 23.92
C CYS A 305 -6.50 -25.03 24.78
N SER A 306 -6.66 -25.07 26.10
CA SER A 306 -5.57 -25.43 27.00
C SER A 306 -5.12 -26.85 26.65
N ILE A 307 -3.87 -27.02 26.23
CA ILE A 307 -3.30 -28.37 26.04
C ILE A 307 -3.08 -28.92 27.45
N VAL A 308 -4.10 -29.55 28.01
CA VAL A 308 -3.91 -30.42 29.15
C VAL A 308 -3.02 -31.55 28.64
N LYS A 309 -1.73 -31.53 28.99
CA LYS A 309 -0.91 -32.74 28.98
C LYS A 309 -1.66 -33.75 29.83
N MET A 310 -2.43 -34.64 29.20
CA MET A 310 -2.91 -35.83 29.86
C MET A 310 -1.66 -36.56 30.33
N LYS A 311 -1.38 -36.49 31.63
CA LYS A 311 -0.42 -37.40 32.26
C LYS A 311 -1.01 -38.79 32.09
N SER A 312 -0.52 -39.50 31.08
CA SER A 312 -0.60 -40.96 30.99
C SER A 312 0.05 -41.61 32.21
#